data_AF-A0A2D7ACS0-F1
#
_entry.id   AF-A0A2D7ACS0-F1
#
_cell.length_a   1.000
_cell.length_b   1.000
_cell.length_c   1.000
_cell.angle_alpha   90.00
_cell.angle_beta   90.00
_cell.angle_gamma   90.00
#
_symmetry.space_group_name_H-M   'P 1'
#
loop_
_entity.id
_entity.type
_entity.pdbx_description
1 polymer ?
#
loop_
_entity_poly.entity_id
_entity_poly.type
_entity_poly.pdbx_seq_one_letter_code
_entity_poly.pdbx_strand_id
1 'polypeptide(L)'
;MLVEIGSMTSLRAGQKVYEVLKTDERVQFVFLETGRSNDLFDEKQFGEFGEAAVLTVLVDENDKADVFNRIYESAELHERDQGIISLNTKVVSDFKS
;
A
#
# COMPACT_ATOMS: atom_id res chain seq x y z
N MET A 1 12.16 -5.95 14.00
CA MET A 1 11.85 -7.10 13.11
C MET A 1 11.17 -6.56 11.88
N LEU A 2 11.48 -7.03 10.66
CA LEU A 2 10.85 -6.49 9.45
C LEU A 2 9.46 -7.11 9.20
N VAL A 3 8.48 -6.27 8.89
CA VAL A 3 7.12 -6.67 8.53
C VAL A 3 6.71 -6.03 7.20
N GLU A 4 5.74 -6.65 6.53
CA GLU A 4 5.23 -6.19 5.25
C GLU A 4 3.84 -5.56 5.43
N ILE A 5 3.65 -4.39 4.83
CA ILE A 5 2.33 -3.79 4.67
C ILE A 5 2.03 -3.78 3.17
N GLY A 6 0.99 -4.53 2.79
CA GLY A 6 0.50 -4.56 1.41
C GLY A 6 -0.72 -3.66 1.26
N SER A 7 -0.87 -3.01 0.12
CA SER A 7 -2.10 -2.28 -0.21
C SER A 7 -2.45 -2.42 -1.68
N MET A 8 -3.75 -2.39 -1.97
CA MET A 8 -4.27 -2.25 -3.32
C MET A 8 -5.22 -1.07 -3.32
N THR A 9 -4.95 -0.08 -4.17
CA THR A 9 -5.64 1.22 -4.19
C THR A 9 -5.90 1.66 -5.62
N SER A 10 -6.71 2.72 -5.81
CA SER A 10 -6.72 3.44 -7.09
C SER A 10 -5.31 3.96 -7.40
N LEU A 11 -4.95 4.09 -8.68
CA LEU A 11 -3.60 4.56 -9.05
C LEU A 11 -3.25 5.90 -8.39
N ARG A 12 -4.21 6.83 -8.34
CA ARG A 12 -4.04 8.15 -7.72
C ARG A 12 -3.77 8.06 -6.22
N ALA A 13 -4.54 7.25 -5.49
CA ALA A 13 -4.36 7.08 -4.05
C ALA A 13 -3.00 6.41 -3.76
N GLY A 14 -2.64 5.37 -4.51
CA GLY A 14 -1.36 4.68 -4.35
C GLY A 14 -0.14 5.56 -4.65
N GLN A 15 -0.19 6.40 -5.68
CA GLN A 15 0.87 7.37 -5.96
C GLN A 15 1.03 8.38 -4.82
N LYS A 16 -0.09 8.87 -4.25
CA LYS A 16 -0.06 9.78 -3.10
C LYS A 16 0.58 9.13 -1.88
N VAL A 17 0.24 7.87 -1.58
CA VAL A 17 0.87 7.09 -0.51
C VAL A 17 2.37 6.94 -0.78
N TYR A 18 2.76 6.56 -1.99
CA TYR A 18 4.18 6.38 -2.36
C TYR A 18 5.01 7.65 -2.13
N GLU A 19 4.50 8.81 -2.57
CA GLU A 19 5.18 10.10 -2.40
C GLU A 19 5.40 10.46 -0.92
N VAL A 20 4.44 10.11 -0.06
CA VAL A 20 4.56 10.32 1.39
C VAL A 20 5.57 9.36 2.02
N LEU A 21 5.56 8.08 1.61
CA LEU A 21 6.38 7.05 2.22
C LEU A 21 7.82 7.01 1.74
N LYS A 22 8.12 7.42 0.50
CA LYS A 22 9.49 7.37 -0.06
C LYS A 22 10.48 8.27 0.69
N THR A 23 9.99 9.18 1.53
CA THR A 23 10.79 10.10 2.36
C THR A 23 10.63 9.84 3.86
N ASP A 24 9.86 8.82 4.27
CA ASP A 24 9.66 8.47 5.68
C ASP A 24 10.81 7.57 6.16
N GLU A 25 11.60 8.05 7.12
CA GLU A 25 12.78 7.33 7.64
C GLU A 25 12.43 5.99 8.32
N ARG A 26 11.16 5.79 8.70
CA ARG A 26 10.67 4.53 9.28
C ARG A 26 10.44 3.45 8.21
N VAL A 27 10.39 3.84 6.93
CA VAL A 27 10.20 2.94 5.80
C VAL A 27 11.56 2.49 5.26
N GLN A 28 11.80 1.18 5.32
CA GLN A 28 13.02 0.58 4.77
C GLN A 28 12.93 0.46 3.25
N PHE A 29 11.78 0.02 2.76
CA PHE A 29 11.50 -0.09 1.34
C PHE A 29 10.03 0.21 1.04
N VAL A 30 9.79 0.84 -0.10
CA VAL A 30 8.45 1.01 -0.67
C VAL A 30 8.52 0.70 -2.16
N PHE A 31 7.66 -0.21 -2.59
CA PHE A 31 7.49 -0.59 -4.00
C PHE A 31 6.11 -0.15 -4.45
N LEU A 32 6.03 0.40 -5.66
CA LEU A 32 4.78 0.77 -6.32
C LEU A 32 4.70 0.04 -7.67
N GLU A 33 3.69 -0.79 -7.81
CA GLU A 33 3.35 -1.46 -9.06
C GLU A 33 2.01 -0.94 -9.56
N THR A 34 1.87 -0.80 -10.88
CA THR A 34 0.64 -0.31 -11.51
C THR A 34 -0.04 -1.43 -12.29
N GLY A 35 -1.35 -1.54 -12.17
CA GLY A 35 -2.16 -2.54 -12.86
C GLY A 35 -3.52 -2.01 -13.29
N ARG A 36 -4.39 -2.93 -13.70
CA ARG A 36 -5.79 -2.64 -14.01
C ARG A 36 -6.68 -3.57 -13.19
N SER A 37 -7.75 -3.03 -12.63
CA SER A 37 -8.74 -3.78 -11.85
C SER A 37 -10.14 -3.46 -12.37
N ASN A 38 -11.03 -4.46 -12.43
CA ASN A 38 -12.46 -4.25 -12.66
C ASN A 38 -13.24 -3.98 -11.36
N ASP A 39 -12.54 -3.99 -10.22
CA ASP A 39 -13.12 -3.94 -8.88
C ASP A 39 -12.41 -2.92 -7.96
N LEU A 40 -13.15 -2.51 -6.92
CA LEU A 40 -12.79 -1.69 -5.74
C LEU A 40 -12.73 -0.16 -5.86
N PHE A 41 -12.88 0.47 -7.03
CA PHE A 41 -12.66 1.92 -7.17
C PHE A 41 -13.75 2.65 -7.95
N ASP A 42 -14.11 3.85 -7.47
CA ASP A 42 -15.07 4.76 -8.12
C ASP A 42 -14.62 5.21 -9.52
N GLU A 43 -13.32 5.32 -9.76
CA GLU A 43 -12.75 5.79 -11.03
C GLU A 43 -12.53 4.64 -12.02
N LYS A 44 -13.39 4.55 -13.04
CA LYS A 44 -13.24 3.63 -14.18
C LYS A 44 -12.88 4.40 -15.45
N GLN A 45 -11.65 4.19 -15.94
CA GLN A 45 -11.12 4.88 -17.12
C GLN A 45 -11.21 4.03 -18.41
N PHE A 46 -11.42 2.72 -18.28
CA PHE A 46 -11.41 1.76 -19.38
C PHE A 46 -12.64 0.85 -19.33
N GLY A 47 -13.83 1.42 -19.54
CA GLY A 47 -15.09 0.68 -19.45
C GLY A 47 -15.36 0.23 -18.02
N GLU A 48 -15.32 -1.09 -17.76
CA GLU A 48 -15.50 -1.63 -16.41
C GLU A 48 -14.22 -1.59 -15.56
N PHE A 49 -13.07 -1.26 -16.16
CA PHE A 49 -11.76 -1.29 -15.51
C PHE A 49 -11.25 0.11 -15.14
N GLY A 50 -10.64 0.22 -13.96
CA GLY A 50 -9.87 1.36 -13.48
C GLY A 50 -8.37 1.03 -13.37
N GLU A 51 -7.54 2.06 -13.29
CA GLU A 51 -6.11 1.90 -12.97
C GLU A 51 -5.95 1.66 -11.47
N ALA A 52 -5.13 0.66 -11.13
CA ALA A 52 -4.86 0.24 -9.77
C ALA A 52 -3.39 0.41 -9.44
N ALA A 53 -3.10 0.68 -8.17
CA ALA A 53 -1.76 0.66 -7.60
C ALA A 53 -1.68 -0.40 -6.51
N VAL A 54 -0.65 -1.24 -6.59
CA VAL A 54 -0.26 -2.15 -5.52
C VAL A 54 0.98 -1.59 -4.86
N LEU A 55 0.93 -1.39 -3.54
CA LEU A 55 2.10 -1.01 -2.76
C LEU A 55 2.52 -2.12 -1.81
N THR A 56 3.83 -2.32 -1.73
CA THR A 56 4.47 -3.17 -0.74
C THR A 56 5.44 -2.32 0.05
N VAL A 57 5.25 -2.27 1.38
CA VAL A 57 6.04 -1.45 2.29
C VAL A 57 6.71 -2.35 3.31
N LEU A 58 8.01 -2.20 3.50
CA LEU A 58 8.79 -2.92 4.51
C LEU A 58 9.19 -1.95 5.63
N VAL A 59 8.83 -2.29 6.86
CA VAL A 59 9.04 -1.44 8.04
C VAL A 59 9.50 -2.27 9.24
N ASP A 60 10.12 -1.63 10.23
CA ASP A 60 10.30 -2.29 11.52
C ASP A 60 8.94 -2.48 12.21
N GLU A 61 8.78 -3.60 12.89
CA GLU A 61 7.58 -3.98 13.62
C GLU A 61 7.13 -2.91 14.62
N ASN A 62 8.09 -2.18 15.21
CA ASN A 62 7.79 -1.09 16.15
C ASN A 62 7.10 0.10 15.46
N ASP A 63 7.37 0.33 14.18
CA ASP A 63 6.80 1.43 13.38
C ASP A 63 5.53 1.01 12.62
N LYS A 64 5.19 -0.29 12.62
CA LYS A 64 4.10 -0.88 11.83
C LYS A 64 2.78 -0.14 11.97
N ALA A 65 2.36 0.16 13.19
CA ALA A 65 1.06 0.80 13.45
C ALA A 65 1.01 2.22 12.89
N ASP A 66 2.08 2.99 13.08
CA ASP A 66 2.16 4.37 12.62
C ASP A 66 2.22 4.45 11.10
N VAL A 67 3.00 3.57 10.45
CA VAL A 67 3.08 3.53 8.99
C VAL A 67 1.75 3.03 8.39
N PHE A 68 1.10 2.04 9.00
CA PHE A 68 -0.24 1.61 8.59
C PHE A 68 -1.24 2.77 8.61
N ASN A 69 -1.31 3.50 9.72
CA ASN A 69 -2.19 4.66 9.85
C ASN A 69 -1.84 5.72 8.79
N ARG A 70 -0.55 5.96 8.54
CA ARG A 70 -0.12 6.91 7.52
C ARG A 70 -0.57 6.52 6.11
N ILE A 71 -0.54 5.22 5.78
CA ILE A 71 -1.08 4.71 4.51
C ILE A 71 -2.60 4.93 4.45
N TYR A 72 -3.31 4.55 5.51
CA TYR A 72 -4.77 4.68 5.62
C TYR A 72 -5.25 6.13 5.42
N GLU A 73 -4.60 7.08 6.10
CA GLU A 73 -4.89 8.51 5.97
C GLU A 73 -4.51 9.06 4.59
N SER A 74 -3.32 8.71 4.08
CA SER A 74 -2.84 9.23 2.80
C SER A 74 -3.70 8.75 1.63
N ALA A 75 -4.18 7.51 1.70
CA ALA A 75 -5.11 6.93 0.75
C ALA A 75 -6.58 7.33 0.99
N GLU A 76 -6.87 8.17 1.99
CA GLU A 76 -8.22 8.70 2.31
C GLU A 76 -9.28 7.58 2.39
N LEU A 77 -8.91 6.42 2.94
CA LEU A 77 -9.78 5.23 2.98
C LEU A 77 -10.92 5.35 4.02
N HIS A 78 -10.92 6.42 4.81
CA HIS A 78 -12.04 6.78 5.68
C HIS A 78 -13.13 7.58 4.95
N GLU A 79 -12.83 8.15 3.78
CA GLU A 79 -13.78 8.98 3.02
C GLU A 79 -14.32 8.30 1.77
N ARG A 80 -13.56 7.38 1.17
CA ARG A 80 -13.89 6.78 -0.13
C ARG A 80 -13.50 5.30 -0.20
N ASP A 81 -14.32 4.53 -0.89
CA ASP A 81 -13.98 3.16 -1.32
C ASP A 81 -12.98 3.24 -2.48
N GLN A 82 -11.71 3.45 -2.13
CA GLN A 82 -10.61 3.58 -3.10
C GLN A 82 -9.40 2.71 -2.80
N GLY A 83 -9.56 1.70 -1.93
CA GLY A 83 -8.50 0.77 -1.61
C GLY A 83 -8.72 -0.11 -0.39
N ILE A 84 -7.81 -1.07 -0.26
CA ILE A 84 -7.69 -1.98 0.87
C ILE A 84 -6.23 -2.03 1.32
N ILE A 85 -6.01 -2.21 2.62
CA ILE A 85 -4.68 -2.39 3.22
C ILE A 85 -4.67 -3.72 3.96
N SER A 86 -3.67 -4.55 3.67
CA SER A 86 -3.41 -5.81 4.37
C SER A 86 -2.14 -5.68 5.20
N LEU A 87 -2.24 -6.10 6.46
CA LEU A 87 -1.08 -6.29 7.32
C LEU A 87 -0.58 -7.72 7.15
N ASN A 88 0.50 -7.88 6.39
CA ASN A 88 1.12 -9.18 6.20
C ASN A 88 2.22 -9.36 7.27
N THR A 89 2.02 -10.34 8.17
CA THR A 89 3.00 -10.58 9.24
C THR A 89 4.24 -11.32 8.75
N LYS A 90 5.37 -10.90 9.34
CA LYS A 90 6.73 -11.48 9.28
C LYS A 90 7.23 -11.77 7.87
N VAL A 91 8.24 -11.02 7.45
CA VAL A 91 9.17 -11.49 6.41
C VAL A 91 10.04 -12.59 7.04
N VAL A 92 9.59 -13.85 6.96
CA VAL A 92 10.30 -14.99 7.57
C VAL A 92 11.55 -15.29 6.76
N SER A 93 12.71 -15.23 7.40
CA SER A 93 13.99 -15.62 6.79
C SER A 93 14.24 -17.12 6.93
N ASP A 94 13.23 -17.98 6.76
CA ASP A 94 13.41 -19.43 6.75
C ASP A 94 13.97 -19.90 5.39
N PHE A 95 15.00 -19.22 4.88
CA PHE A 95 15.87 -19.81 3.88
C PHE A 95 16.78 -20.79 4.61
N LYS A 96 16.34 -22.04 4.69
CA LYS A 96 17.24 -23.14 5.05
C LYS A 96 18.31 -23.24 3.96
N SER A 97 19.53 -22.80 4.26
CA SER A 97 20.73 -23.12 3.48
C SER A 97 21.04 -24.61 3.55
#